data_AF-A0A7R9T7T7-F1
#
_entry.id   AF-A0A7R9T7T7-F1
#
_cell.length_a   1.000
_cell.length_b   1.000
_cell.length_c   1.000
_cell.angle_alpha   90.00
_cell.angle_beta   90.00
_cell.angle_gamma   90.00
#
_symmetry.space_group_name_H-M   'P 1'
#
loop_
_entity.id
_entity.type
_entity.pdbx_description
1 polymer ?
#
loop_
_entity_poly.entity_id
_entity_poly.type
_entity_poly.pdbx_seq_one_letter_code
_entity_poly.pdbx_strand_id
1 'polypeptide(L)'
;IGGNCYDYLDRHGIRVSLYGVHLFHTKFERVREYVSKFSEWMPYEHRVKARVSDVRGDFKSVPVPPVQQAVNTLFDANVNSEEEMLAWLDERRPKIDNPANGEEAALSRVGPELYEKIFKYYTKKQWDK
;
A
#
# COMPACT_ATOMS: atom_id res chain seq x y z
N ILE A 1 25.55 -14.22 1.89
CA ILE A 1 25.19 -13.87 0.49
C ILE A 1 23.77 -13.30 0.46
N GLY A 2 23.27 -12.81 -0.69
CA GLY A 2 21.86 -12.40 -0.83
C GLY A 2 21.58 -10.90 -0.67
N GLY A 3 22.58 -10.09 -0.28
CA GLY A 3 22.41 -8.64 -0.13
C GLY A 3 21.30 -8.29 0.88
N ASN A 4 20.45 -7.31 0.55
CA ASN A 4 19.35 -6.89 1.42
C ASN A 4 18.29 -7.99 1.62
N CYS A 5 18.18 -8.96 0.69
CA CYS A 5 17.24 -10.07 0.79
C CYS A 5 17.69 -11.18 1.76
N TYR A 6 18.82 -11.02 2.44
CA TYR A 6 19.31 -12.02 3.39
C TYR A 6 18.34 -12.22 4.57
N ASP A 7 18.00 -13.47 4.84
CA ASP A 7 17.25 -13.91 6.01
C ASP A 7 18.04 -14.92 6.86
N TYR A 8 17.62 -15.10 8.10
CA TYR A 8 18.20 -16.06 9.04
C TYR A 8 17.14 -16.59 10.01
N LEU A 9 17.44 -17.70 10.68
CA LEU A 9 16.64 -18.17 11.82
C LEU A 9 17.16 -17.50 13.09
N ASP A 10 16.27 -16.84 13.82
CA ASP A 10 16.60 -16.28 15.13
C ASP A 10 16.75 -17.37 16.20
N ARG A 11 17.06 -16.98 17.44
CA ARG A 11 17.22 -17.90 18.58
C ARG A 11 15.96 -18.69 18.93
N HIS A 12 14.79 -18.29 18.43
CA HIS A 12 13.51 -18.94 18.66
C HIS A 12 13.08 -19.81 17.47
N GLY A 13 13.92 -19.91 16.43
CA GLY A 13 13.61 -20.67 15.21
C GLY A 13 12.68 -19.93 14.24
N ILE A 14 12.52 -18.62 14.38
CA ILE A 14 11.69 -17.80 13.50
C ILE A 14 12.56 -17.27 12.35
N ARG A 15 12.07 -17.40 11.12
CA ARG A 15 12.72 -16.84 9.93
C ARG A 15 12.53 -15.33 9.88
N VAL A 16 13.62 -14.56 9.87
CA VAL A 16 13.61 -13.10 9.90
C VAL A 16 14.51 -12.52 8.81
N SER A 17 14.04 -11.51 8.09
CA SER A 17 14.85 -10.74 7.14
C SER A 17 15.64 -9.66 7.89
N LEU A 18 16.97 -9.66 7.74
CA LEU A 18 17.85 -8.78 8.51
C LEU A 18 17.70 -7.29 8.11
N TYR A 19 17.43 -7.02 6.83
CA TYR A 19 17.44 -5.68 6.26
C TYR A 19 16.04 -5.21 5.83
N GLY A 20 15.02 -5.60 6.60
CA GLY A 20 13.62 -5.30 6.32
C GLY A 20 12.91 -6.41 5.53
N VAL A 21 11.58 -6.34 5.52
CA VAL A 21 10.72 -7.38 4.93
C VAL A 21 10.88 -7.39 3.40
N HIS A 22 11.15 -8.57 2.84
CA HIS A 22 11.22 -8.78 1.39
C HIS A 22 10.12 -9.76 0.97
N LEU A 23 9.20 -9.30 0.13
CA LEU A 23 8.08 -10.09 -0.37
C LEU A 23 8.21 -10.23 -1.87
N PHE A 24 8.28 -11.47 -2.35
CA PHE A 24 8.39 -11.73 -3.77
C PHE A 24 7.03 -11.55 -4.45
N HIS A 25 6.99 -10.71 -5.49
CA HIS A 25 5.86 -10.58 -6.39
C HIS A 25 6.38 -10.26 -7.81
N THR A 26 5.75 -10.83 -8.84
CA THR A 26 6.11 -10.54 -10.23
C THR A 26 4.91 -10.78 -11.14
N LYS A 27 4.81 -9.99 -12.21
CA LYS A 27 3.88 -10.23 -13.33
C LYS A 27 4.54 -10.96 -14.52
N PHE A 28 5.83 -11.24 -14.41
CA PHE A 28 6.63 -11.81 -15.49
C PHE A 28 6.85 -13.30 -15.26
N GLU A 29 6.20 -14.13 -16.06
CA GLU A 29 6.29 -15.58 -15.93
C GLU A 29 7.74 -16.08 -16.04
N ARG A 30 8.51 -15.56 -17.00
CA ARG A 30 9.95 -15.91 -17.14
C ARG A 30 10.75 -15.73 -15.85
N VAL A 31 10.41 -14.71 -15.04
CA VAL A 31 11.13 -14.43 -13.79
C VAL A 31 10.71 -15.45 -12.75
N ARG A 32 9.41 -15.73 -12.63
CA ARG A 32 8.87 -16.76 -11.74
C ARG A 32 9.46 -18.14 -12.06
N GLU A 33 9.47 -18.53 -13.32
CA GLU A 33 10.06 -19.79 -13.79
C GLU A 33 11.55 -19.87 -13.44
N TYR A 34 12.30 -18.78 -13.66
CA TYR A 34 13.72 -18.74 -13.34
C TYR A 34 13.98 -18.91 -11.85
N VAL A 35 13.32 -18.12 -10.99
CA VAL A 35 13.58 -18.17 -9.54
C VAL A 35 13.12 -19.47 -8.90
N SER A 36 12.08 -20.11 -9.44
CA SER A 36 11.57 -21.41 -8.99
C SER A 36 12.55 -22.57 -9.23
N LYS A 37 13.60 -22.37 -10.03
CA LYS A 37 14.69 -23.36 -10.17
C LYS A 37 15.57 -23.46 -8.93
N PHE A 38 15.52 -22.45 -8.05
CA PHE A 38 16.43 -22.33 -6.90
C PHE A 38 15.73 -22.46 -5.55
N SER A 39 14.39 -22.43 -5.52
CA SER A 39 13.60 -22.56 -4.29
C SER A 39 12.16 -22.97 -4.61
N GLU A 40 11.54 -23.63 -3.65
CA GLU A 40 10.09 -23.81 -3.61
C GLU A 40 9.41 -22.52 -3.12
N TRP A 41 8.13 -22.38 -3.45
CA TRP A 41 7.33 -21.20 -3.13
C TRP A 41 6.12 -21.56 -2.29
N MET A 42 5.87 -20.74 -1.26
CA MET A 42 4.63 -20.77 -0.50
C MET A 42 3.70 -19.65 -1.01
N PRO A 43 2.45 -19.96 -1.38
CA PRO A 43 1.47 -18.94 -1.72
C PRO A 43 1.24 -18.01 -0.53
N TYR A 44 1.48 -16.71 -0.73
CA TYR A 44 1.23 -15.68 0.27
C TYR A 44 0.76 -14.41 -0.41
N GLU A 45 -0.39 -13.90 0.02
CA GLU A 45 -0.94 -12.63 -0.44
C GLU A 45 -0.72 -11.58 0.64
N HIS A 46 0.14 -10.61 0.36
CA HIS A 46 0.45 -9.55 1.31
C HIS A 46 -0.69 -8.53 1.41
N ARG A 47 -1.11 -8.22 2.63
CA ARG A 47 -2.14 -7.22 2.92
C ARG A 47 -1.64 -6.24 3.97
N VAL A 48 -1.75 -4.96 3.65
CA VAL A 48 -1.32 -3.87 4.54
C VAL A 48 -2.54 -3.15 5.09
N LYS A 49 -2.49 -2.77 6.36
CA LYS A 49 -3.45 -1.85 6.97
C LYS A 49 -2.72 -0.62 7.49
N ALA A 50 -3.31 0.55 7.30
CA ALA A 50 -2.89 1.79 7.93
C ALA A 50 -3.80 2.13 9.10
N ARG A 51 -3.21 2.71 10.15
CA ARG A 51 -3.94 3.27 11.29
C ARG A 51 -4.04 4.78 11.11
N VAL A 52 -5.25 5.27 10.84
CA VAL A 52 -5.55 6.67 10.50
C VAL A 52 -6.86 7.08 11.16
N SER A 53 -7.05 8.37 11.44
CA SER A 53 -8.31 8.86 12.00
C SER A 53 -9.40 9.02 10.94
N ASP A 54 -10.64 8.67 11.29
CA ASP A 54 -11.83 8.96 10.48
C ASP A 54 -12.22 10.45 10.54
N VAL A 55 -13.37 10.82 9.96
CA VAL A 55 -13.93 12.18 10.03
C VAL A 55 -14.37 12.62 11.43
N ARG A 56 -14.55 11.68 12.38
CA ARG A 56 -14.93 11.95 13.77
C ARG A 56 -13.70 12.06 14.69
N GLY A 57 -12.50 11.79 14.17
CA GLY A 57 -11.25 11.83 14.90
C GLY A 57 -10.84 10.49 15.52
N ASP A 58 -11.63 9.42 15.34
CA ASP A 58 -11.34 8.11 15.90
C ASP A 58 -10.34 7.35 15.02
N PHE A 59 -9.31 6.75 15.62
CA PHE A 59 -8.37 5.92 14.89
C PHE A 59 -9.02 4.62 14.41
N LYS A 60 -8.98 4.39 13.11
CA LYS A 60 -9.42 3.16 12.44
C LYS A 60 -8.25 2.48 11.73
N SER A 61 -8.36 1.17 11.56
CA SER A 61 -7.43 0.37 10.78
C SER A 61 -8.06 0.03 9.44
N VAL A 62 -7.54 0.62 8.37
CA VAL A 62 -8.11 0.51 7.01
C VAL A 62 -7.10 -0.10 6.03
N PRO A 63 -7.56 -0.81 4.99
CA PRO A 63 -6.67 -1.37 3.98
C PRO A 63 -5.91 -0.28 3.21
N VAL A 64 -4.65 -0.58 2.86
CA VAL A 64 -3.84 0.21 1.93
C VAL A 64 -3.35 -0.70 0.81
N PRO A 65 -3.59 -0.38 -0.48
CA PRO A 65 -4.23 0.84 -1.00
C PRO A 65 -5.70 0.98 -0.58
N PRO A 66 -6.24 2.22 -0.52
CA PRO A 66 -7.61 2.46 -0.09
C PRO A 66 -8.61 1.86 -1.10
N VAL A 67 -9.48 1.01 -0.60
CA VAL A 67 -10.63 0.42 -1.33
C VAL A 67 -11.95 0.90 -0.70
N GLN A 68 -13.10 0.42 -1.17
CA GLN A 68 -14.45 0.79 -0.69
C GLN A 68 -14.54 0.75 0.84
N GLN A 69 -14.03 -0.32 1.45
CA GLN A 69 -13.99 -0.47 2.90
C GLN A 69 -13.26 0.71 3.59
N ALA A 70 -12.15 1.19 3.02
CA ALA A 70 -11.41 2.31 3.59
C ALA A 70 -12.22 3.61 3.52
N VAL A 71 -12.82 3.94 2.38
CA VAL A 71 -13.58 5.20 2.25
C VAL A 71 -14.85 5.20 3.09
N ASN A 72 -15.53 4.05 3.20
CA ASN A 72 -16.69 3.90 4.07
C ASN A 72 -16.30 4.08 5.54
N THR A 73 -15.16 3.52 5.94
CA THR A 73 -14.68 3.62 7.33
C THR A 73 -14.18 5.01 7.67
N LEU A 74 -13.54 5.72 6.73
CA LEU A 74 -12.93 7.01 7.00
C LEU A 74 -13.87 8.19 6.81
N PHE A 75 -14.80 8.11 5.87
CA PHE A 75 -15.60 9.25 5.39
C PHE A 75 -17.11 8.99 5.39
N ASP A 76 -17.58 7.86 5.93
CA ASP A 76 -19.01 7.49 5.89
C ASP A 76 -19.60 7.47 4.46
N ALA A 77 -18.77 7.12 3.45
CA ALA A 77 -19.05 7.32 2.02
C ALA A 77 -20.12 6.39 1.39
N ASN A 78 -20.54 5.33 2.08
CA ASN A 78 -21.51 4.31 1.63
C ASN A 78 -21.29 3.80 0.18
N VAL A 79 -20.04 3.54 -0.18
CA VAL A 79 -19.60 3.00 -1.47
C VAL A 79 -19.56 1.48 -1.41
N ASN A 80 -20.25 0.80 -2.33
CA ASN A 80 -20.46 -0.65 -2.32
C ASN A 80 -19.98 -1.36 -3.60
N SER A 81 -19.61 -0.62 -4.66
CA SER A 81 -19.08 -1.18 -5.91
C SER A 81 -17.78 -0.53 -6.37
N GLU A 82 -17.13 -1.08 -7.39
CA GLU A 82 -15.95 -0.47 -8.02
C GLU A 82 -16.33 0.80 -8.79
N GLU A 83 -17.49 0.80 -9.47
CA GLU A 83 -18.01 1.95 -10.18
C GLU A 83 -18.32 3.11 -9.23
N GLU A 84 -18.94 2.83 -8.08
CA GLU A 84 -19.21 3.83 -7.04
C GLU A 84 -17.90 4.37 -6.44
N MET A 85 -16.87 3.52 -6.28
CA MET A 85 -15.56 3.94 -5.80
C MET A 85 -14.89 4.89 -6.80
N LEU A 86 -14.96 4.56 -8.09
CA LEU A 86 -14.43 5.41 -9.15
C LEU A 86 -15.15 6.76 -9.18
N ALA A 87 -16.49 6.76 -9.13
CA ALA A 87 -17.28 7.99 -9.06
C ALA A 87 -16.93 8.84 -7.81
N TRP A 88 -16.86 8.21 -6.63
CA TRP A 88 -16.50 8.88 -5.38
C TRP A 88 -15.13 9.56 -5.46
N LEU A 89 -14.16 8.87 -6.06
CA LEU A 89 -12.82 9.39 -6.25
C LEU A 89 -12.78 10.49 -7.33
N ASP A 90 -13.53 10.36 -8.43
CA ASP A 90 -13.55 11.33 -9.54
C ASP A 90 -14.14 12.67 -9.11
N GLU A 91 -15.09 12.68 -8.17
CA GLU A 91 -15.61 13.89 -7.55
C GLU A 91 -14.57 14.64 -6.70
N ARG A 92 -13.55 13.93 -6.18
CA ARG A 92 -12.60 14.45 -5.18
C ARG A 92 -11.20 14.67 -5.73
N ARG A 93 -10.84 14.01 -6.83
CA ARG A 93 -9.52 14.11 -7.44
C ARG A 93 -9.41 15.42 -8.25
N PRO A 94 -8.33 16.19 -8.10
CA PRO A 94 -8.02 17.24 -9.04
C PRO A 94 -7.67 16.63 -10.41
N LYS A 95 -8.09 17.28 -11.49
CA LYS A 95 -7.67 16.90 -12.84
C LYS A 95 -6.22 17.34 -13.05
N ILE A 96 -5.29 16.39 -12.96
CA ILE A 96 -3.85 16.59 -13.20
C ILE A 96 -3.41 15.58 -14.26
N ASP A 97 -3.33 16.03 -15.51
CA ASP A 97 -3.03 15.15 -16.65
C ASP A 97 -1.54 14.74 -16.69
N ASN A 98 -0.63 15.62 -16.23
CA ASN A 98 0.82 15.40 -16.23
C ASN A 98 1.43 15.75 -14.87
N PRO A 99 1.36 14.85 -13.87
CA PRO A 99 1.93 15.11 -12.55
C PRO A 99 3.46 15.25 -12.60
N ALA A 100 3.99 16.35 -12.07
CA ALA A 100 5.42 16.67 -12.07
C ALA A 100 6.19 16.07 -10.88
N ASN A 101 5.49 15.67 -9.82
CA ASN A 101 6.10 15.14 -8.60
C ASN A 101 5.22 14.06 -7.93
N GLY A 102 5.74 13.46 -6.84
CA GLY A 102 5.06 12.38 -6.13
C GLY A 102 3.78 12.80 -5.40
N GLU A 103 3.68 14.07 -4.98
CA GLU A 103 2.45 14.62 -4.38
C GLU A 103 1.35 14.75 -5.43
N GLU A 104 1.63 15.39 -6.57
CA GLU A 104 0.69 15.50 -7.69
C GLU A 104 0.23 14.13 -8.23
N ALA A 105 1.16 13.17 -8.30
CA ALA A 105 0.84 11.80 -8.72
C ALA A 105 -0.08 11.07 -7.73
N ALA A 106 0.03 11.37 -6.43
CA ALA A 106 -0.87 10.81 -5.42
C ALA A 106 -2.22 11.54 -5.43
N LEU A 107 -2.22 12.88 -5.47
CA LEU A 107 -3.43 13.71 -5.55
C LEU A 107 -4.28 13.35 -6.77
N SER A 108 -3.67 13.17 -7.95
CA SER A 108 -4.40 12.77 -9.16
C SER A 108 -5.02 11.38 -9.08
N ARG A 109 -4.55 10.54 -8.15
CA ARG A 109 -5.02 9.15 -7.98
C ARG A 109 -6.01 8.95 -6.84
N VAL A 110 -5.87 9.68 -5.73
CA VAL A 110 -6.71 9.46 -4.55
C VAL A 110 -7.42 10.72 -4.04
N GLY A 111 -7.09 11.89 -4.59
CA GLY A 111 -7.61 13.17 -4.12
C GLY A 111 -6.96 13.64 -2.81
N PRO A 112 -7.22 14.89 -2.40
CA PRO A 112 -6.56 15.53 -1.27
C PRO A 112 -6.89 14.86 0.07
N GLU A 113 -8.13 14.41 0.27
CA GLU A 113 -8.59 13.86 1.55
C GLU A 113 -7.88 12.54 1.90
N LEU A 114 -7.82 11.60 0.95
CA LEU A 114 -7.10 10.34 1.12
C LEU A 114 -5.58 10.57 1.12
N TYR A 115 -5.08 11.46 0.26
CA TYR A 115 -3.66 11.82 0.24
C TYR A 115 -3.19 12.29 1.61
N GLU A 116 -3.90 13.23 2.22
CA GLU A 116 -3.54 13.78 3.51
C GLU A 116 -3.61 12.74 4.63
N LYS A 117 -4.70 11.97 4.70
CA LYS A 117 -4.89 10.98 5.76
C LYS A 117 -3.93 9.78 5.68
N ILE A 118 -3.62 9.28 4.48
CA ILE A 118 -2.89 8.01 4.32
C ILE A 118 -1.44 8.23 3.86
N PHE A 119 -1.18 9.17 2.97
CA PHE A 119 0.08 9.24 2.23
C PHE A 119 1.01 10.36 2.71
N LYS A 120 0.52 11.60 2.85
CA LYS A 120 1.33 12.81 3.11
C LYS A 120 2.33 12.64 4.25
N TYR A 121 1.82 12.32 5.45
CA TYR A 121 2.65 12.24 6.65
C TYR A 121 3.52 10.97 6.69
N TYR A 122 3.06 9.88 6.06
CA TYR A 122 3.88 8.68 5.92
C TYR A 122 5.07 8.92 4.99
N THR A 123 4.83 9.55 3.84
CA THR A 123 5.86 9.97 2.89
C THR A 123 6.85 10.91 3.56
N LYS A 124 6.38 11.95 4.28
CA LYS A 124 7.28 12.83 5.05
C LYS A 124 8.16 12.03 6.00
N LYS A 125 7.58 11.19 6.86
CA LYS A 125 8.36 10.36 7.80
C LYS A 125 9.40 9.46 7.11
N GLN A 126 9.10 8.94 5.92
CA GLN A 126 9.98 8.02 5.20
C GLN A 126 11.16 8.73 4.51
N TRP A 127 10.97 9.98 4.08
CA TRP A 127 11.91 10.69 3.20
C TRP A 127 12.52 11.96 3.78
N ASP A 128 11.90 12.55 4.80
CA ASP A 128 12.39 13.73 5.53
C ASP A 128 13.47 13.30 6.54
N LYS A 129 14.63 12.92 5.98
CA LYS A 129 15.83 12.53 6.72
C LYS A 129 16.60 13.74 7.24
#